data_AF-A0A4Q8XN75-F1
#
_entry.id   AF-A0A4Q8XN75-F1
#
_cell.length_a   1.000
_cell.length_b   1.000
_cell.length_c   1.000
_cell.angle_alpha   90.00
_cell.angle_beta   90.00
_cell.angle_gamma   90.00
#
_symmetry.space_group_name_H-M   'P 1'
#
loop_
_entity.id
_entity.type
_entity.pdbx_description
1 polymer ?
#
loop_
_entity_poly.entity_id
_entity_poly.type
_entity_poly.pdbx_seq_one_letter_code
_entity_poly.pdbx_strand_id
1 'polypeptide(L)'
;MSEKHIDELSGVETTGHEWDGIRELNNPMPRWWVWTFYATILWALGYAIAYPAIPMMTDATKGVLGFSSRAELQQNLDEAKASQTTLHDLIAAKTVHEIDSDSALREFAVAGGASAFKVNCAPCHGSGATGGPGFPNLN
;
A
#
# COMPACT_ATOMS: atom_id res chain seq x y z
N MET A 1 26.97 -41.86 20.93
CA MET A 1 27.83 -41.81 19.72
C MET A 1 26.91 -41.46 18.58
N SER A 2 27.24 -40.47 17.76
CA SER A 2 26.45 -40.15 16.57
C SER A 2 26.56 -41.30 15.58
N GLU A 3 25.48 -42.06 15.35
CA GLU A 3 25.46 -43.12 14.36
C GLU A 3 25.06 -42.53 13.01
N LYS A 4 26.07 -42.30 12.18
CA LYS A 4 25.87 -41.88 10.79
C LYS A 4 25.27 -43.04 10.02
N HIS A 5 24.01 -42.87 9.61
CA HIS A 5 23.27 -43.83 8.81
C HIS A 5 23.20 -43.34 7.37
N ILE A 6 23.36 -44.23 6.39
CA ILE A 6 23.14 -43.92 4.98
C ILE A 6 21.70 -44.29 4.67
N ASP A 7 20.89 -43.30 4.30
CA ASP A 7 19.50 -43.51 3.94
C ASP A 7 19.39 -44.35 2.67
N GLU A 8 18.56 -45.39 2.70
CA GLU A 8 18.47 -46.39 1.63
C GLU A 8 17.85 -45.84 0.34
N LEU A 9 16.99 -44.82 0.43
CA LEU A 9 16.28 -44.24 -0.71
C LEU A 9 17.10 -43.16 -1.42
N SER A 10 17.69 -42.25 -0.65
CA SER A 10 18.44 -41.10 -1.18
C SER A 10 19.94 -41.38 -1.33
N GLY A 11 20.48 -42.38 -0.62
CA GLY A 11 21.91 -42.67 -0.57
C GLY A 11 22.73 -41.62 0.19
N VAL A 12 22.06 -40.73 0.94
CA VAL A 12 22.67 -39.60 1.66
C VAL A 12 22.89 -39.96 3.12
N GLU A 13 24.04 -39.54 3.67
CA GLU A 13 24.35 -39.71 5.09
C GLU A 13 23.47 -38.80 5.97
N THR A 14 22.98 -39.32 7.10
CA THR A 14 22.27 -38.52 8.10
C THR A 14 23.20 -37.72 9.00
N THR A 15 22.67 -36.72 9.70
CA THR A 15 23.43 -35.88 10.66
C THR A 15 23.88 -36.62 11.93
N GLY A 16 23.50 -37.89 12.10
CA GLY A 16 23.97 -38.78 13.16
C GLY A 16 23.17 -38.76 14.46
N HIS A 17 22.06 -38.02 14.51
CA HIS A 17 21.10 -38.03 15.62
C HIS A 17 19.72 -38.47 15.13
N GLU A 18 18.96 -39.06 16.03
CA GLU A 18 17.56 -39.42 15.81
C GLU A 18 16.70 -38.73 16.86
N TRP A 19 15.59 -38.17 16.40
CA TRP A 19 14.62 -37.46 17.21
C TRP A 19 13.25 -38.11 16.99
N ASP A 20 12.83 -38.95 17.93
CA ASP A 20 11.51 -39.62 17.88
C ASP A 20 11.26 -40.37 16.55
N GLY A 21 12.22 -41.18 16.11
CA GLY A 21 12.16 -41.89 14.83
C GLY A 21 12.50 -41.05 13.59
N ILE A 22 12.69 -39.73 13.72
CA ILE A 22 13.06 -38.84 12.61
C ILE A 22 14.57 -38.64 12.57
N ARG A 23 15.16 -38.74 11.37
CA ARG A 23 16.58 -38.46 11.09
C ARG A 23 16.69 -37.41 10.00
N GLU A 24 17.73 -36.58 10.06
CA GLU A 24 17.95 -35.50 9.11
C GLU A 24 19.01 -35.88 8.09
N LEU A 25 18.71 -35.73 6.79
CA LEU A 25 19.68 -35.95 5.71
C LEU A 25 20.67 -34.79 5.62
N ASN A 26 21.96 -35.09 5.49
CA ASN A 26 23.02 -34.09 5.32
C ASN A 26 23.17 -33.69 3.83
N ASN A 27 22.08 -33.20 3.24
CA ASN A 27 22.10 -32.70 1.86
C ASN A 27 22.74 -31.31 1.80
N PRO A 28 23.55 -31.00 0.77
CA PRO A 28 23.90 -29.62 0.49
C PRO A 28 22.64 -28.83 0.12
N MET A 29 22.59 -27.55 0.49
CA MET A 29 21.50 -26.68 0.09
C MET A 29 21.37 -26.63 -1.45
N PRO A 30 20.13 -26.64 -2.01
CA PRO A 30 19.95 -26.55 -3.44
C PRO A 30 20.63 -25.31 -4.02
N ARG A 31 21.43 -25.48 -5.08
CA ARG A 31 22.23 -24.37 -5.65
C ARG A 31 21.36 -23.17 -6.06
N TRP A 32 20.20 -23.43 -6.65
CA TRP A 32 19.27 -22.36 -7.04
C TRP A 32 18.77 -21.56 -5.82
N TRP A 33 18.55 -22.22 -4.68
CA TRP A 33 18.13 -21.57 -3.45
C TRP A 33 19.21 -20.64 -2.92
N VAL A 34 20.47 -21.11 -2.93
CA VAL A 34 21.63 -20.31 -2.53
C VAL A 34 21.81 -19.10 -3.46
N TRP A 35 21.66 -19.28 -4.77
CA TRP A 35 21.70 -18.15 -5.72
C TRP A 35 20.60 -17.12 -5.46
N THR A 36 19.37 -17.56 -5.24
CA THR A 36 18.25 -16.68 -4.89
C THR A 36 18.53 -15.93 -3.59
N PHE A 37 19.05 -16.61 -2.57
CA PHE A 37 19.43 -15.99 -1.30
C PHE A 37 20.49 -14.89 -1.49
N TYR A 38 21.52 -15.12 -2.31
CA TYR A 38 22.50 -14.08 -2.60
C TYR A 38 21.92 -12.95 -3.46
N ALA A 39 21.02 -13.26 -4.41
CA ALA A 39 20.35 -12.24 -5.21
C ALA A 39 19.49 -11.30 -4.35
N THR A 40 18.79 -11.82 -3.33
CA THR A 40 18.00 -10.98 -2.42
C THR A 40 18.89 -10.10 -1.54
N ILE A 41 20.06 -10.59 -1.11
CA ILE A 41 21.05 -9.76 -0.40
C ILE A 41 21.54 -8.63 -1.30
N LEU A 42 21.94 -8.92 -2.53
CA LEU A 42 22.40 -7.90 -3.48
C LEU A 42 21.29 -6.89 -3.78
N TRP A 43 20.05 -7.35 -3.94
CA TRP A 43 18.89 -6.49 -4.11
C TRP A 43 18.67 -5.57 -2.90
N ALA A 44 18.73 -6.11 -1.68
CA ALA A 44 18.56 -5.33 -0.46
C ALA A 44 19.63 -4.24 -0.32
N LEU A 45 20.89 -4.56 -0.63
CA LEU A 45 21.98 -3.57 -0.64
C LEU A 45 21.75 -2.49 -1.71
N GLY A 46 21.39 -2.88 -2.92
CA GLY A 46 21.05 -1.95 -4.00
C GLY A 46 19.88 -1.04 -3.62
N TYR A 47 18.83 -1.61 -3.03
CA TYR A 47 17.65 -0.87 -2.59
C TYR A 47 17.97 0.13 -1.47
N ALA A 48 18.82 -0.26 -0.51
CA ALA A 48 19.27 0.62 0.57
C ALA A 48 20.14 1.80 0.09
N ILE A 49 20.84 1.63 -1.04
CA ILE A 49 21.58 2.71 -1.72
C ILE A 49 20.63 3.60 -2.53
N ALA A 50 19.62 3.01 -3.19
CA ALA A 50 18.69 3.73 -4.04
C ALA A 50 17.71 4.61 -3.24
N TYR A 51 17.18 4.10 -2.13
CA TYR A 51 16.09 4.70 -1.36
C TYR A 51 16.51 5.10 0.07
N PRO A 52 15.68 5.89 0.77
CA PRO A 52 15.87 6.09 2.19
C PRO A 52 15.79 4.79 3.00
N ALA A 53 16.79 4.52 3.84
CA ALA A 53 16.93 3.20 4.46
C ALA A 53 17.39 3.22 5.92
N ILE A 54 18.55 3.83 6.21
CA ILE A 54 19.17 3.74 7.54
C ILE A 54 18.73 4.93 8.39
N PRO A 55 18.07 4.71 9.54
CA PRO A 55 17.70 5.80 10.44
C PRO A 55 18.94 6.36 11.13
N MET A 56 19.16 7.67 11.00
CA MET A 56 20.12 8.45 11.78
C MET A 56 19.36 9.21 12.88
N MET A 57 20.09 9.94 13.71
CA MET A 57 19.53 10.62 14.90
C MET A 57 18.46 11.67 14.56
N THR A 58 18.48 12.24 13.36
CA THR A 58 17.53 13.29 12.94
C THR A 58 16.81 12.98 11.64
N ASP A 59 17.35 12.11 10.78
CA ASP A 59 16.79 11.78 9.47
C ASP A 59 17.27 10.39 9.02
N ALA A 60 16.67 9.82 7.98
CA ALA A 60 17.22 8.64 7.33
C ALA A 60 18.26 9.00 6.27
N THR A 61 19.10 8.03 5.86
CA THR A 61 19.81 8.14 4.57
C THR A 61 18.82 8.49 3.48
N LYS A 62 19.21 9.30 2.48
CA LYS A 62 18.28 9.71 1.40
C LYS A 62 18.30 8.77 0.19
N GLY A 63 19.34 7.94 0.08
CA GLY A 63 19.65 7.21 -1.12
C GLY A 63 20.09 8.12 -2.28
N VAL A 64 20.32 7.54 -3.46
CA VAL A 64 20.78 8.27 -4.65
C VAL A 64 19.65 8.74 -5.57
N LEU A 65 18.43 8.18 -5.42
CA LEU A 65 17.29 8.54 -6.26
C LEU A 65 16.51 9.77 -5.74
N GLY A 66 16.83 10.26 -4.53
CA GLY A 66 16.15 11.41 -3.93
C GLY A 66 14.67 11.17 -3.58
N PHE A 67 14.25 9.91 -3.47
CA PHE A 67 12.87 9.55 -3.19
C PHE A 67 12.41 10.00 -1.79
N SER A 68 11.15 10.43 -1.69
CA SER A 68 10.47 10.71 -0.43
C SER A 68 8.98 10.40 -0.57
N SER A 69 8.43 9.54 0.29
CA SER A 69 7.00 9.20 0.27
C SER A 69 6.10 10.41 0.53
N ARG A 70 6.58 11.39 1.30
CA ARG A 70 5.86 12.66 1.52
C ARG A 70 5.85 13.53 0.26
N ALA A 71 6.95 13.56 -0.48
CA ALA A 71 7.03 14.31 -1.73
C ALA A 71 6.16 13.65 -2.81
N GLU A 72 6.19 12.32 -2.91
CA GLU A 72 5.34 11.55 -3.81
C GLU A 72 3.86 11.73 -3.47
N LEU A 73 3.48 11.71 -2.19
CA LEU A 73 2.11 12.02 -1.77
C LEU A 73 1.70 13.44 -2.20
N GLN A 74 2.56 14.43 -1.96
CA GLN A 74 2.27 15.82 -2.35
C GLN A 74 2.08 15.94 -3.86
N GLN A 75 2.94 15.30 -4.65
CA GLN A 75 2.81 15.25 -6.11
C GLN A 75 1.46 14.64 -6.54
N ASN A 76 1.09 13.49 -5.98
CA ASN A 76 -0.19 12.84 -6.29
C ASN A 76 -1.39 13.72 -5.93
N LEU A 77 -1.34 14.43 -4.80
CA LEU A 77 -2.38 15.37 -4.40
C LEU A 77 -2.46 16.58 -5.33
N ASP A 78 -1.31 17.12 -5.74
CA ASP A 78 -1.24 18.26 -6.66
C ASP A 78 -1.76 17.88 -8.06
N GLU A 79 -1.41 16.69 -8.57
CA GLU A 79 -1.92 16.16 -9.84
C GLU A 79 -3.44 15.93 -9.79
N ALA A 80 -3.93 15.29 -8.72
CA ALA A 80 -5.37 15.10 -8.52
C ALA A 80 -6.10 16.45 -8.45
N LYS A 81 -5.57 17.41 -7.69
CA LYS A 81 -6.14 18.75 -7.57
C LYS A 81 -6.15 19.48 -8.91
N ALA A 82 -5.04 19.44 -9.66
CA ALA A 82 -4.92 20.08 -10.97
C ALA A 82 -6.00 19.59 -11.94
N SER A 83 -6.32 18.29 -11.92
CA SER A 83 -7.35 17.70 -12.78
C SER A 83 -8.77 18.21 -12.51
N GLN A 84 -9.03 18.77 -11.32
CA GLN A 84 -10.36 19.22 -10.89
C GLN A 84 -10.44 20.73 -10.60
N THR A 85 -9.31 21.46 -10.67
CA THR A 85 -9.19 22.85 -10.18
C THR A 85 -10.21 23.79 -10.82
N THR A 86 -10.37 23.76 -12.14
CA THR A 86 -11.28 24.69 -12.84
C THR A 86 -12.73 24.59 -12.36
N LEU A 87 -13.27 23.37 -12.24
CA LEU A 87 -14.66 23.17 -11.83
C LEU A 87 -14.85 23.42 -10.33
N HIS A 88 -13.86 23.06 -9.51
CA HIS A 88 -13.87 23.37 -8.07
C HIS A 88 -13.81 24.88 -7.80
N ASP A 89 -12.97 25.62 -8.53
CA ASP A 89 -12.86 27.08 -8.40
C ASP A 89 -14.17 27.77 -8.81
N LEU A 90 -14.82 27.29 -9.87
CA LEU A 90 -16.14 27.78 -10.30
C LEU A 90 -17.21 27.50 -9.24
N ILE A 91 -17.23 26.32 -8.64
CA ILE A 91 -18.14 26.00 -7.52
C ILE A 91 -17.87 26.92 -6.32
N ALA A 92 -16.60 27.15 -5.97
CA ALA A 92 -16.23 27.97 -4.83
C ALA A 92 -16.59 29.46 -5.02
N ALA A 93 -16.60 29.94 -6.26
CA ALA A 93 -16.87 31.34 -6.59
C ALA A 93 -18.37 31.66 -6.78
N LYS A 94 -19.24 30.66 -6.95
CA LYS A 94 -20.66 30.83 -7.29
C LYS A 94 -21.56 30.46 -6.12
N THR A 95 -22.72 31.11 -6.04
CA THR A 95 -23.79 30.72 -5.13
C THR A 95 -24.43 29.41 -5.58
N VAL A 96 -25.11 28.70 -4.67
CA VAL A 96 -25.85 27.46 -4.98
C VAL A 96 -26.85 27.68 -6.13
N HIS A 97 -27.54 28.82 -6.15
CA HIS A 97 -28.49 29.15 -7.22
C HIS A 97 -27.80 29.32 -8.59
N GLU A 98 -26.64 29.96 -8.62
CA GLU A 98 -25.85 30.13 -9.85
C GLU A 98 -25.27 28.79 -10.34
N ILE A 99 -24.90 27.89 -9.43
CA ILE A 99 -24.46 26.52 -9.77
C ILE A 99 -25.64 25.73 -10.35
N ASP A 100 -26.81 25.78 -9.71
CA ASP A 100 -28.00 25.05 -10.15
C ASP A 100 -28.53 25.53 -11.51
N SER A 101 -28.32 26.81 -11.82
CA SER A 101 -28.70 27.43 -13.10
C SER A 101 -27.75 27.08 -14.25
N ASP A 102 -26.55 26.56 -13.99
CA ASP A 102 -25.57 26.12 -14.98
C ASP A 102 -25.58 24.60 -15.08
N SER A 103 -26.09 24.05 -16.20
CA SER A 103 -26.27 22.60 -16.35
C SER A 103 -24.97 21.81 -16.22
N ALA A 104 -23.85 22.33 -16.73
CA ALA A 104 -22.57 21.64 -16.68
C ALA A 104 -21.98 21.68 -15.27
N LEU A 105 -22.08 22.83 -14.60
CA LEU A 105 -21.59 22.97 -13.23
C LEU A 105 -22.46 22.20 -12.23
N ARG A 106 -23.78 22.16 -12.44
CA ARG A 106 -24.72 21.37 -11.65
C ARG A 106 -24.43 19.88 -11.75
N GLU A 107 -24.20 19.35 -12.95
CA GLU A 107 -23.87 17.93 -13.13
C GLU A 107 -22.62 17.53 -12.37
N PHE A 108 -21.55 18.33 -12.49
CA PHE A 108 -20.31 18.11 -11.74
C PHE A 108 -20.52 18.23 -10.23
N ALA A 109 -21.22 19.27 -9.76
CA ALA A 109 -21.49 19.51 -8.36
C ALA A 109 -22.35 18.40 -7.72
N VAL A 110 -23.35 17.88 -8.44
CA VAL A 110 -24.20 16.77 -7.97
C VAL A 110 -23.41 15.47 -7.93
N ALA A 111 -22.60 15.16 -8.95
CA ALA A 111 -21.78 13.96 -8.96
C ALA A 111 -20.73 13.97 -7.84
N GLY A 112 -19.98 15.08 -7.69
CA GLY A 112 -19.01 15.27 -6.62
C GLY A 112 -19.66 15.31 -5.24
N GLY A 113 -20.79 16.00 -5.11
CA GLY A 113 -21.59 16.09 -3.90
C GLY A 113 -22.14 14.73 -3.46
N ALA A 114 -22.62 13.90 -4.38
CA ALA A 114 -23.08 12.54 -4.07
C ALA A 114 -21.94 11.64 -3.55
N SER A 115 -20.74 11.78 -4.10
CA SER A 115 -19.54 11.10 -3.56
C SER A 115 -19.21 11.60 -2.15
N ALA A 116 -19.13 12.93 -1.96
CA ALA A 116 -18.85 13.53 -0.66
C ALA A 116 -19.92 13.18 0.39
N PHE A 117 -21.19 13.11 -0.01
CA PHE A 117 -22.30 12.71 0.86
C PHE A 117 -22.14 11.28 1.37
N LYS A 118 -21.78 10.34 0.51
CA LYS A 118 -21.55 8.94 0.91
C LYS A 118 -20.42 8.78 1.92
N VAL A 119 -19.37 9.60 1.80
CA VAL A 119 -18.20 9.54 2.70
C VAL A 119 -18.50 10.23 4.03
N ASN A 120 -19.16 11.40 4.00
CA ASN A 120 -19.20 12.30 5.16
C ASN A 120 -20.59 12.41 5.82
N CYS A 121 -21.67 12.11 5.11
CA CYS A 121 -23.04 12.41 5.56
C CYS A 121 -23.92 11.17 5.71
N ALA A 122 -23.72 10.15 4.86
CA ALA A 122 -24.50 8.92 4.86
C ALA A 122 -24.52 8.15 6.20
N PRO A 123 -23.47 8.17 7.06
CA PRO A 123 -23.54 7.52 8.37
C PRO A 123 -24.70 8.00 9.25
N CYS A 124 -25.09 9.28 9.12
CA CYS A 124 -26.21 9.86 9.87
C CYS A 124 -27.48 9.95 9.03
N HIS A 125 -27.37 10.36 7.77
CA HIS A 125 -28.52 10.65 6.91
C HIS A 125 -28.95 9.48 6.01
N GLY A 126 -28.33 8.31 6.15
CA GLY A 126 -28.61 7.13 5.34
C GLY A 126 -28.03 7.23 3.93
N SER A 127 -27.83 6.08 3.27
CA SER A 127 -27.22 5.99 1.94
C SER A 127 -28.02 6.68 0.83
N GLY A 128 -29.35 6.78 1.00
CA GLY A 128 -30.27 7.49 0.12
C GLY A 128 -30.72 8.85 0.64
N ALA A 129 -30.00 9.44 1.61
CA ALA A 129 -30.36 10.69 2.26
C ALA A 129 -31.71 10.68 3.02
N THR A 130 -32.30 9.52 3.26
CA THR A 130 -33.65 9.38 3.86
C THR A 130 -33.72 9.64 5.36
N GLY A 131 -32.58 9.76 6.06
CA GLY A 131 -32.53 9.94 7.51
C GLY A 131 -32.84 8.68 8.32
N GLY A 132 -33.11 8.90 9.61
CA GLY A 132 -33.42 7.86 10.59
C GLY A 132 -33.90 8.47 11.92
N PRO A 133 -34.17 7.67 12.97
CA PRO A 133 -34.54 8.21 14.28
C PRO A 133 -33.47 9.19 14.80
N GLY A 134 -33.85 10.46 14.98
CA GLY A 134 -32.93 11.53 15.40
C GLY A 134 -32.11 12.18 14.27
N PHE A 135 -32.28 11.75 13.02
CA PHE A 135 -31.54 12.25 11.86
C PHE A 135 -32.48 12.67 10.71
N PRO A 136 -32.43 13.94 10.26
CA PRO A 136 -33.30 14.45 9.20
C PRO A 136 -33.20 13.72 7.86
N ASN A 137 -34.31 13.74 7.11
CA ASN A 137 -34.37 13.38 5.70
C ASN A 137 -33.90 14.57 4.84
N LEU A 138 -32.93 14.35 3.97
CA LEU A 138 -32.28 15.34 3.10
C LEU A 138 -32.54 15.08 1.59
N ASN A 139 -33.41 14.13 1.25
CA ASN A 139 -33.80 13.80 -0.12
C ASN A 139 -34.92 14.71 -0.66
#